data_AF-A0A7X8UY95-F1
#
_entry.id   AF-A0A7X8UY95-F1
#
_cell.length_a   1.000
_cell.length_b   1.000
_cell.length_c   1.000
_cell.angle_alpha   90.00
_cell.angle_beta   90.00
_cell.angle_gamma   90.00
#
_symmetry.space_group_name_H-M   'P 1'
#
loop_
_entity.id
_entity.type
_entity.pdbx_description
1 polymer ?
#
loop_
_entity_poly.entity_id
_entity_poly.type
_entity_poly.pdbx_seq_one_letter_code
_entity_poly.pdbx_strand_id
1 'polypeptide(L)'
;MSTWKRGHACLTACVVAVLCGTLVAADAIDMQARTKELQNLRWGMFICWSFSTFSDKEWTGGVKDIAFFQATEVDTDQWVRTAKEAEMGYILFLTKHHDGFCLWDTKTTDRKVTNAPLGRDVLAEVKAACDKYGLKLALYYSEGDWTWPGAVDGKIRYEGVGLNPEEKKAQLRELLTQYGPIEYIWFDYAVGDGGVSHADTIAFCKAFQPGCFIGFNNGDQEGSDIRLGERGRPGRLEDHSAAGPHMDSGPSTAYRLAEFTYPILPPPADHARWFYTSPENDGLVHSPEKIYRDYLGAVKYGNIFALNVGPDRQGRLRNIDVATLRTVGEMIRTKTPNPDIHAYGIDLNMEPGGSTCFATPGLWAEADPAAHVAWYETLGANVILTPAVSSNGYAWYKGGAIPAQPGLKHDFLPEVVRLGHEKHMRVIGSFRIAANTRWGGEHPDLSYGTPHDRHLPLTTGYLDYLAAAIEEALTKTNLN
;
A
#
# COMPACT_ATOMS: atom_id res chain seq x y z
N MET A 1 -75.85 7.84 -61.73
CA MET A 1 -75.72 6.41 -61.35
C MET A 1 -74.26 6.12 -61.07
N SER A 2 -74.02 5.24 -60.08
CA SER A 2 -72.75 4.67 -59.59
C SER A 2 -71.66 5.58 -58.99
N THR A 3 -71.53 5.38 -57.69
CA THR A 3 -70.45 5.63 -56.75
C THR A 3 -69.04 5.21 -57.22
N TRP A 4 -67.98 5.88 -56.74
CA TRP A 4 -66.97 5.27 -55.84
C TRP A 4 -65.94 6.31 -55.31
N LYS A 5 -65.27 5.90 -54.23
CA LYS A 5 -64.67 6.66 -53.13
C LYS A 5 -63.17 7.04 -53.30
N ARG A 6 -62.80 8.06 -52.50
CA ARG A 6 -61.60 8.21 -51.62
C ARG A 6 -60.33 8.90 -52.16
N GLY A 7 -59.85 9.85 -51.33
CA GLY A 7 -58.43 10.03 -51.02
C GLY A 7 -57.91 11.47 -51.14
N HIS A 8 -58.03 12.29 -50.09
CA HIS A 8 -57.26 13.54 -49.98
C HIS A 8 -55.92 13.21 -49.29
N ALA A 9 -54.82 13.35 -50.02
CA ALA A 9 -53.46 13.30 -49.50
C ALA A 9 -53.05 14.70 -49.03
N CYS A 10 -52.58 14.81 -47.79
CA CYS A 10 -52.04 16.04 -47.21
C CYS A 10 -50.54 16.12 -47.55
N LEU A 11 -50.11 17.16 -48.24
CA LEU A 11 -48.69 17.48 -48.47
C LEU A 11 -48.09 18.09 -47.20
N THR A 12 -47.09 17.44 -46.61
CA THR A 12 -46.24 18.03 -45.57
C THR A 12 -44.93 18.49 -46.22
N ALA A 13 -44.68 19.80 -46.18
CA ALA A 13 -43.44 20.41 -46.65
C ALA A 13 -42.30 20.18 -45.63
N CYS A 14 -41.18 19.60 -46.08
CA CYS A 14 -39.94 19.52 -45.31
C CYS A 14 -39.22 20.87 -45.32
N VAL A 15 -39.09 21.50 -44.16
CA VAL A 15 -38.17 22.62 -43.93
C VAL A 15 -36.83 22.03 -43.50
N VAL A 16 -35.79 22.20 -44.31
CA VAL A 16 -34.40 21.91 -43.93
C VAL A 16 -33.86 23.13 -43.18
N ALA A 17 -33.72 23.01 -41.85
CA ALA A 17 -33.03 23.99 -41.03
C ALA A 17 -31.52 23.66 -41.02
N VAL A 18 -30.72 24.51 -41.66
CA VAL A 18 -29.26 24.50 -41.52
C VAL A 18 -28.92 25.18 -40.20
N LEU A 19 -28.63 24.38 -39.17
CA LEU A 19 -28.08 24.86 -37.90
C LEU A 19 -26.57 25.04 -38.05
N CYS A 20 -26.15 26.29 -38.26
CA CYS A 20 -24.75 26.69 -38.07
C CYS A 20 -24.47 26.69 -36.56
N GLY A 21 -23.96 25.59 -36.03
CA GLY A 21 -23.53 25.50 -34.64
C GLY A 21 -22.30 26.38 -34.41
N THR A 22 -22.41 27.36 -33.52
CA THR A 22 -21.25 28.01 -32.89
C THR A 22 -20.46 26.95 -32.13
N LEU A 23 -19.21 26.71 -32.51
CA LEU A 23 -18.26 25.96 -31.70
C LEU A 23 -18.10 26.69 -30.37
N VAL A 24 -18.74 26.18 -29.33
CA VAL A 24 -18.37 26.50 -27.96
C VAL A 24 -17.00 25.86 -27.77
N ALA A 25 -15.94 26.67 -27.69
CA ALA A 25 -14.64 26.17 -27.26
C ALA A 25 -14.85 25.50 -25.90
N ALA A 26 -14.48 24.22 -25.78
CA ALA A 26 -14.49 23.56 -24.49
C ALA A 26 -13.62 24.40 -23.54
N ASP A 27 -14.18 24.81 -22.40
CA ASP A 27 -13.41 25.54 -21.39
C ASP A 27 -12.17 24.71 -21.04
N ALA A 28 -11.01 25.38 -20.98
CA ALA A 28 -9.77 24.72 -20.60
C ALA A 28 -9.94 24.08 -19.21
N ILE A 29 -9.60 22.80 -19.07
CA ILE A 29 -9.74 22.08 -17.79
C ILE A 29 -8.87 22.75 -16.74
N ASP A 30 -9.50 23.10 -15.59
CA ASP A 30 -8.77 23.54 -14.41
C ASP A 30 -8.01 22.36 -13.81
N MET A 31 -6.71 22.31 -14.12
CA MET A 31 -5.84 21.24 -13.65
C MET A 31 -5.61 21.28 -12.14
N GLN A 32 -5.78 22.42 -11.46
CA GLN A 32 -5.66 22.47 -10.00
C GLN A 32 -6.87 21.80 -9.33
N ALA A 33 -8.08 22.12 -9.81
CA ALA A 33 -9.29 21.43 -9.37
C ALA A 33 -9.19 19.92 -9.67
N ARG A 34 -8.70 19.57 -10.86
CA ARG A 34 -8.50 18.18 -11.26
C ARG A 34 -7.49 17.43 -10.39
N THR A 35 -6.37 18.06 -10.03
CA THR A 35 -5.43 17.49 -9.05
C THR A 35 -6.13 17.17 -7.73
N LYS A 36 -6.99 18.06 -7.24
CA LYS A 36 -7.70 17.84 -5.98
C LYS A 36 -8.68 16.68 -6.07
N GLU A 37 -9.36 16.52 -7.20
CA GLU A 37 -10.23 15.37 -7.47
C GLU A 37 -9.47 14.06 -7.39
N LEU A 38 -8.30 13.96 -8.03
CA LEU A 38 -7.48 12.75 -7.95
C LEU A 38 -6.94 12.50 -6.54
N GLN A 39 -6.48 13.53 -5.83
CA GLN A 39 -6.06 13.39 -4.43
C GLN A 39 -7.19 12.85 -3.53
N ASN A 40 -8.44 13.21 -3.82
CA ASN A 40 -9.60 12.72 -3.08
C ASN A 40 -9.91 11.24 -3.34
N LEU A 41 -9.33 10.62 -4.37
CA LEU A 41 -9.39 9.17 -4.56
C LEU A 41 -8.64 8.42 -3.46
N ARG A 42 -7.59 9.06 -2.88
CA ARG A 42 -6.73 8.60 -1.78
C ARG A 42 -5.96 7.31 -2.03
N TRP A 43 -6.65 6.22 -2.33
CA TRP A 43 -6.04 4.92 -2.61
C TRP A 43 -6.91 4.01 -3.46
N GLY A 44 -6.29 3.01 -4.06
CA GLY A 44 -6.87 2.14 -5.07
C GLY A 44 -6.28 0.74 -5.11
N MET A 45 -6.85 -0.10 -5.96
CA MET A 45 -6.35 -1.45 -6.24
C MET A 45 -5.64 -1.45 -7.58
N PHE A 46 -4.39 -1.91 -7.63
CA PHE A 46 -3.74 -2.23 -8.89
C PHE A 46 -3.98 -3.72 -9.19
N ILE A 47 -4.46 -4.03 -10.39
CA ILE A 47 -4.75 -5.40 -10.82
C ILE A 47 -3.80 -5.75 -11.97
N CYS A 48 -2.80 -6.58 -11.67
CA CYS A 48 -1.91 -7.19 -12.66
C CYS A 48 -2.39 -8.60 -12.99
N TRP A 49 -2.79 -8.80 -14.24
CA TRP A 49 -3.24 -10.10 -14.77
C TRP A 49 -2.81 -10.22 -16.23
N SER A 50 -2.00 -11.23 -16.55
CA SER A 50 -1.47 -11.46 -17.91
C SER A 50 -0.99 -12.91 -18.00
N PHE A 51 -0.27 -13.28 -19.05
CA PHE A 51 0.42 -14.58 -19.14
C PHE A 51 1.33 -14.84 -17.92
N SER A 52 1.87 -13.80 -17.29
CA SER A 52 2.63 -13.90 -16.03
C SER A 52 1.89 -14.58 -14.88
N THR A 53 0.56 -14.49 -14.82
CA THR A 53 -0.27 -15.23 -13.85
C THR A 53 -0.22 -16.75 -14.06
N PHE A 54 0.03 -17.21 -15.29
CA PHE A 54 -0.01 -18.61 -15.68
C PHE A 54 1.39 -19.25 -15.77
N SER A 55 2.44 -18.43 -15.84
CA SER A 55 3.83 -18.88 -15.95
C SER A 55 4.59 -18.94 -14.62
N ASP A 56 4.00 -18.39 -13.56
CA ASP A 56 4.65 -18.14 -12.26
C ASP A 56 5.91 -17.25 -12.35
N LYS A 57 5.99 -16.42 -13.40
CA LYS A 57 7.07 -15.46 -13.61
C LYS A 57 6.48 -14.07 -13.72
N GLU A 58 7.16 -13.08 -13.17
CA GLU A 58 6.80 -11.67 -13.34
C GLU A 58 6.75 -11.29 -14.83
N TRP A 59 7.73 -11.76 -15.61
CA TRP A 59 7.95 -11.43 -17.00
C TRP A 59 7.93 -12.69 -17.85
N THR A 60 7.01 -12.77 -18.81
CA THR A 60 6.71 -14.00 -19.56
C THR A 60 6.90 -13.84 -21.06
N GLY A 61 8.14 -14.05 -21.52
CA GLY A 61 8.44 -14.17 -22.94
C GLY A 61 8.17 -15.57 -23.51
N GLY A 62 8.18 -15.70 -24.83
CA GLY A 62 8.15 -16.97 -25.57
C GLY A 62 6.76 -17.59 -25.77
N VAL A 63 5.70 -16.96 -25.25
CA VAL A 63 4.33 -17.45 -25.39
C VAL A 63 3.79 -17.09 -26.77
N LYS A 64 3.57 -18.09 -27.63
CA LYS A 64 2.99 -17.92 -28.98
C LYS A 64 1.51 -18.24 -29.04
N ASP A 65 1.05 -19.19 -28.23
CA ASP A 65 -0.35 -19.64 -28.21
C ASP A 65 -1.14 -18.84 -27.17
N ILE A 66 -2.21 -18.18 -27.62
CA ILE A 66 -3.11 -17.39 -26.77
C ILE A 66 -3.84 -18.29 -25.76
N ALA A 67 -4.04 -19.57 -26.08
CA ALA A 67 -4.63 -20.55 -25.16
C ALA A 67 -3.75 -20.82 -23.91
N PHE A 68 -2.54 -20.27 -23.84
CA PHE A 68 -1.76 -20.21 -22.59
C PHE A 68 -2.49 -19.44 -21.49
N PHE A 69 -3.34 -18.47 -21.84
CA PHE A 69 -4.24 -17.80 -20.91
C PHE A 69 -5.48 -18.68 -20.69
N GLN A 70 -5.47 -19.50 -19.64
CA GLN A 70 -6.43 -20.59 -19.46
C GLN A 70 -7.67 -20.22 -18.61
N ALA A 71 -7.81 -18.96 -18.19
CA ALA A 71 -8.95 -18.55 -17.37
C ALA A 71 -10.28 -18.69 -18.12
N THR A 72 -11.33 -19.11 -17.41
CA THR A 72 -12.70 -19.26 -17.94
C THR A 72 -13.76 -18.60 -17.06
N GLU A 73 -13.47 -18.29 -15.80
CA GLU A 73 -14.46 -17.91 -14.78
C GLU A 73 -14.13 -16.59 -14.06
N VAL A 74 -13.60 -15.60 -14.78
CA VAL A 74 -13.25 -14.31 -14.19
C VAL A 74 -14.44 -13.66 -13.48
N ASP A 75 -14.21 -13.11 -12.28
CA ASP A 75 -15.19 -12.39 -11.47
C ASP A 75 -14.70 -10.96 -11.19
N THR A 76 -14.83 -10.10 -12.19
CA THR A 76 -14.48 -8.67 -12.09
C THR A 76 -15.34 -7.92 -11.06
N ASP A 77 -16.56 -8.40 -10.80
CA ASP A 77 -17.44 -7.86 -9.76
C ASP A 77 -16.86 -8.11 -8.36
N GLN A 78 -16.27 -9.29 -8.11
CA GLN A 78 -15.53 -9.56 -6.86
C GLN A 78 -14.37 -8.59 -6.68
N TRP A 79 -13.62 -8.29 -7.73
CA TRP A 79 -12.45 -7.42 -7.64
C TRP A 79 -12.85 -6.02 -7.18
N VAL A 80 -13.80 -5.42 -7.90
CA VAL A 80 -14.23 -4.05 -7.61
C VAL A 80 -15.05 -3.96 -6.32
N ARG A 81 -15.88 -4.97 -6.01
CA ARG A 81 -16.58 -5.04 -4.72
C ARG A 81 -15.60 -5.08 -3.55
N THR A 82 -14.54 -5.88 -3.66
CA THR A 82 -13.50 -5.96 -2.62
C THR A 82 -12.80 -4.61 -2.44
N ALA A 83 -12.46 -3.94 -3.54
CA ALA A 83 -11.89 -2.59 -3.49
C ALA A 83 -12.84 -1.60 -2.79
N LYS A 84 -14.14 -1.67 -3.11
CA LYS A 84 -15.16 -0.83 -2.46
C LYS A 84 -15.28 -1.10 -0.96
N GLU A 85 -15.30 -2.38 -0.55
CA GLU A 85 -15.33 -2.79 0.86
C GLU A 85 -14.08 -2.33 1.63
N ALA A 86 -12.97 -2.15 0.91
CA ALA A 86 -11.76 -1.56 1.44
C ALA A 86 -11.78 -0.03 1.49
N GLU A 87 -12.82 0.70 1.07
CA GLU A 87 -12.81 2.18 0.96
C GLU A 87 -11.84 2.73 -0.10
N MET A 88 -11.53 1.96 -1.15
CA MET A 88 -10.74 2.45 -2.28
C MET A 88 -11.59 3.33 -3.21
N GLY A 89 -10.95 4.35 -3.80
CA GLY A 89 -11.57 5.29 -4.73
C GLY A 89 -11.44 4.90 -6.20
N TYR A 90 -10.51 4.01 -6.54
CA TYR A 90 -10.21 3.66 -7.93
C TYR A 90 -9.62 2.26 -8.12
N ILE A 91 -9.69 1.78 -9.36
CA ILE A 91 -8.94 0.62 -9.86
C ILE A 91 -7.89 1.14 -10.85
N LEU A 92 -6.63 0.78 -10.64
CA LEU A 92 -5.58 0.81 -11.67
C LEU A 92 -5.59 -0.56 -12.34
N PHE A 93 -5.94 -0.63 -13.63
CA PHE A 93 -6.07 -1.91 -14.34
C PHE A 93 -4.96 -2.08 -15.37
N LEU A 94 -4.20 -3.18 -15.28
CA LEU A 94 -3.26 -3.56 -16.33
C LEU A 94 -4.04 -3.91 -17.59
N THR A 95 -3.93 -3.06 -18.63
CA THR A 95 -4.57 -3.31 -19.92
C THR A 95 -3.71 -4.19 -20.82
N LYS A 96 -2.41 -3.93 -20.83
CA LYS A 96 -1.39 -4.66 -21.59
C LYS A 96 -0.06 -4.64 -20.84
N HIS A 97 0.55 -5.81 -20.65
CA HIS A 97 1.90 -5.95 -20.10
C HIS A 97 2.94 -6.08 -21.22
N HIS A 98 4.23 -6.18 -20.89
CA HIS A 98 5.33 -6.26 -21.86
C HIS A 98 5.23 -7.43 -22.84
N ASP A 99 4.58 -8.51 -22.41
CA ASP A 99 4.32 -9.69 -23.25
C ASP A 99 3.31 -9.42 -24.37
N GLY A 100 2.65 -8.26 -24.38
CA GLY A 100 1.75 -7.81 -25.45
C GLY A 100 0.33 -8.34 -25.41
N PHE A 101 -0.03 -9.12 -24.38
CA PHE A 101 -1.40 -9.60 -24.22
C PHE A 101 -2.35 -8.50 -23.79
N CYS A 102 -3.37 -8.24 -24.60
CA CYS A 102 -4.36 -7.19 -24.35
C CYS A 102 -5.59 -7.74 -23.61
N LEU A 103 -5.97 -7.11 -22.49
CA LEU A 103 -7.13 -7.48 -21.67
C LEU A 103 -8.45 -6.82 -22.09
N TRP A 104 -8.53 -6.32 -23.34
CA TRP A 104 -9.73 -5.76 -23.94
C TRP A 104 -9.90 -6.23 -25.39
N ASP A 105 -11.06 -6.02 -26.01
CA ASP A 105 -11.32 -6.46 -27.39
C ASP A 105 -10.72 -5.54 -28.47
N THR A 106 -9.40 -5.33 -28.42
CA THR A 106 -8.68 -4.49 -29.39
C THR A 106 -8.84 -4.98 -30.83
N LYS A 107 -8.85 -4.05 -31.79
CA LYS A 107 -8.82 -4.39 -33.23
C LYS A 107 -7.41 -4.43 -33.82
N THR A 108 -6.37 -4.14 -33.02
CA THR A 108 -5.01 -4.00 -33.54
C THR A 108 -4.22 -5.31 -33.56
N THR A 109 -4.58 -6.29 -32.73
CA THR A 109 -3.87 -7.57 -32.62
C THR A 109 -4.82 -8.70 -32.22
N ASP A 110 -4.48 -9.93 -32.64
CA ASP A 110 -5.16 -11.14 -32.18
C ASP A 110 -4.70 -11.59 -30.80
N ARG A 111 -3.59 -11.05 -30.28
CA ARG A 111 -3.03 -11.37 -28.96
C ARG A 111 -3.82 -10.67 -27.84
N LYS A 112 -5.08 -11.07 -27.67
CA LYS A 112 -6.04 -10.44 -26.77
C LYS A 112 -6.94 -11.46 -26.09
N VAL A 113 -7.51 -11.05 -24.97
CA VAL A 113 -8.31 -11.91 -24.10
C VAL A 113 -9.61 -12.43 -24.74
N THR A 114 -10.18 -11.70 -25.71
CA THR A 114 -11.36 -12.18 -26.46
C THR A 114 -11.06 -13.32 -27.43
N ASN A 115 -9.78 -13.57 -27.73
CA ASN A 115 -9.31 -14.72 -28.49
C ASN A 115 -8.77 -15.85 -27.60
N ALA A 116 -8.72 -15.65 -26.28
CA ALA A 116 -8.38 -16.68 -25.31
C ALA A 116 -9.63 -17.50 -24.92
N PRO A 117 -9.50 -18.68 -24.28
CA PRO A 117 -10.61 -19.47 -23.75
C PRO A 117 -11.69 -18.67 -22.99
N LEU A 118 -11.32 -17.56 -22.35
CA LEU A 118 -12.25 -16.68 -21.66
C LEU A 118 -13.25 -15.98 -22.60
N GLY A 119 -12.80 -15.51 -23.77
CA GLY A 119 -13.65 -14.91 -24.80
C GLY A 119 -14.37 -13.61 -24.44
N ARG A 120 -13.95 -12.91 -23.37
CA ARG A 120 -14.65 -11.74 -22.80
C ARG A 120 -13.75 -10.51 -22.75
N ASP A 121 -14.30 -9.32 -22.98
CA ASP A 121 -13.60 -8.05 -22.79
C ASP A 121 -13.54 -7.72 -21.28
N VAL A 122 -12.40 -8.01 -20.67
CA VAL A 122 -12.23 -7.89 -19.21
C VAL A 122 -12.21 -6.42 -18.78
N LEU A 123 -11.62 -5.53 -19.58
CA LEU A 123 -11.63 -4.09 -19.29
C LEU A 123 -13.05 -3.51 -19.29
N ALA A 124 -13.89 -3.91 -20.25
CA ALA A 124 -15.30 -3.50 -20.28
C ALA A 124 -16.04 -3.93 -19.00
N GLU A 125 -15.79 -5.14 -18.53
CA GLU A 125 -16.42 -5.66 -17.31
C GLU A 125 -15.91 -4.97 -16.04
N VAL A 126 -14.60 -4.70 -15.94
CA VAL A 126 -14.03 -3.90 -14.85
C VAL A 126 -14.63 -2.51 -14.84
N LYS A 127 -14.79 -1.86 -16.00
CA LYS A 127 -15.44 -0.55 -16.12
C LYS A 127 -16.89 -0.59 -15.65
N ALA A 128 -17.66 -1.59 -16.08
CA ALA A 128 -19.04 -1.77 -15.66
C ALA A 128 -19.17 -2.00 -14.14
N ALA A 129 -18.25 -2.78 -13.54
CA ALA A 129 -18.19 -2.98 -12.11
C ALA A 129 -17.78 -1.68 -11.37
N CYS A 130 -16.82 -0.91 -11.90
CA CYS A 130 -16.45 0.41 -11.38
C CYS A 130 -17.67 1.35 -11.33
N ASP A 131 -18.46 1.41 -12.41
CA ASP A 131 -19.69 2.22 -12.45
C ASP A 131 -20.73 1.75 -11.42
N LYS A 132 -20.89 0.44 -11.26
CA LYS A 132 -21.80 -0.16 -10.28
C LYS A 132 -21.44 0.20 -8.84
N TYR A 133 -20.16 0.19 -8.49
CA TYR A 133 -19.68 0.41 -7.11
C TYR A 133 -19.21 1.85 -6.84
N GLY A 134 -19.22 2.72 -7.86
CA GLY A 134 -18.79 4.12 -7.76
C GLY A 134 -17.28 4.29 -7.61
N LEU A 135 -16.50 3.36 -8.15
CA LEU A 135 -15.03 3.48 -8.24
C LEU A 135 -14.65 4.12 -9.57
N LYS A 136 -13.52 4.83 -9.57
CA LYS A 136 -12.95 5.38 -10.80
C LYS A 136 -12.00 4.39 -11.48
N LEU A 137 -11.69 4.63 -12.75
CA LEU A 137 -10.81 3.78 -13.54
C LEU A 137 -9.53 4.53 -13.93
N ALA A 138 -8.40 3.90 -13.68
CA ALA A 138 -7.09 4.25 -14.18
C ALA A 138 -6.50 3.04 -14.91
N LEU A 139 -5.58 3.28 -15.85
CA LEU A 139 -5.03 2.23 -16.70
C LEU A 139 -3.53 2.13 -16.52
N TYR A 140 -3.00 0.91 -16.47
CA TYR A 140 -1.61 0.63 -16.75
C TYR A 140 -1.50 0.19 -18.21
N TYR A 141 -0.48 0.68 -18.90
CA TYR A 141 -0.19 0.34 -20.29
C TYR A 141 1.33 0.21 -20.49
N SER A 142 1.78 -0.98 -20.88
CA SER A 142 3.15 -1.16 -21.36
C SER A 142 3.35 -0.44 -22.68
N GLU A 143 4.28 0.52 -22.71
CA GLU A 143 4.51 1.36 -23.89
C GLU A 143 5.10 0.59 -25.06
N GLY A 144 6.05 -0.28 -24.77
CA GLY A 144 6.61 -1.24 -25.71
C GLY A 144 6.02 -2.64 -25.51
N ASP A 145 6.36 -3.52 -26.45
CA ASP A 145 5.79 -4.85 -26.56
C ASP A 145 6.85 -5.78 -27.18
N TRP A 146 7.04 -6.97 -26.58
CA TRP A 146 8.01 -7.96 -27.08
C TRP A 146 7.65 -8.59 -28.41
N THR A 147 6.41 -8.42 -28.87
CA THR A 147 5.95 -8.91 -30.17
C THR A 147 6.20 -7.93 -31.31
N TRP A 148 6.56 -6.68 -31.00
CA TRP A 148 6.76 -5.65 -32.01
C TRP A 148 8.14 -5.74 -32.69
N PRO A 149 8.25 -5.28 -33.95
CA PRO A 149 9.52 -5.26 -34.68
C PRO A 149 10.61 -4.52 -33.90
N GLY A 150 11.78 -5.15 -33.77
CA GLY A 150 12.94 -4.60 -33.07
C GLY A 150 13.06 -5.01 -31.59
N ALA A 151 12.00 -5.53 -30.98
CA ALA A 151 12.07 -6.06 -29.63
C ALA A 151 12.86 -7.38 -29.58
N VAL A 152 13.43 -7.68 -28.43
CA VAL A 152 13.92 -9.02 -28.09
C VAL A 152 13.01 -9.58 -26.99
N ASP A 153 12.41 -10.72 -27.27
CA ASP A 153 11.40 -11.33 -26.40
C ASP A 153 11.94 -11.65 -25.00
N GLY A 154 11.21 -11.23 -23.97
CA GLY A 154 11.59 -11.38 -22.57
C GLY A 154 12.73 -10.46 -22.11
N LYS A 155 13.11 -9.45 -22.91
CA LYS A 155 14.27 -8.59 -22.62
C LYS A 155 13.91 -7.13 -22.36
N ILE A 156 14.77 -6.45 -21.60
CA ILE A 156 14.62 -5.03 -21.31
C ILE A 156 15.02 -4.17 -22.52
N ARG A 157 14.62 -2.90 -22.51
CA ARG A 157 14.89 -1.91 -23.58
C ARG A 157 16.35 -1.81 -24.04
N TYR A 158 17.32 -2.10 -23.16
CA TYR A 158 18.75 -2.04 -23.50
C TYR A 158 19.23 -3.18 -24.40
N GLU A 159 18.44 -4.23 -24.54
CA GLU A 159 18.76 -5.40 -25.38
C GLU A 159 17.99 -5.40 -26.71
N GLY A 160 16.96 -4.55 -26.84
CA GLY A 160 16.16 -4.35 -28.04
C GLY A 160 14.86 -3.62 -27.70
N VAL A 161 14.39 -2.78 -28.62
CA VAL A 161 13.19 -1.97 -28.43
C VAL A 161 12.19 -2.26 -29.54
N GLY A 162 10.99 -2.68 -29.16
CA GLY A 162 9.88 -2.87 -30.09
C GLY A 162 9.31 -1.53 -30.53
N LEU A 163 9.20 -1.31 -31.84
CA LEU A 163 8.67 -0.08 -32.42
C LEU A 163 7.41 -0.37 -33.24
N ASN A 164 6.28 0.17 -32.80
CA ASN A 164 5.03 0.10 -33.53
C ASN A 164 4.13 1.31 -33.18
N PRO A 165 4.50 2.52 -33.63
CA PRO A 165 3.81 3.75 -33.23
C PRO A 165 2.35 3.80 -33.67
N GLU A 166 2.03 3.17 -34.81
CA GLU A 166 0.66 3.11 -35.32
C GLU A 166 -0.23 2.23 -34.43
N GLU A 167 0.26 1.06 -34.03
CA GLU A 167 -0.46 0.20 -33.09
C GLU A 167 -0.61 0.85 -31.71
N LYS A 168 0.47 1.45 -31.15
CA LYS A 168 0.40 2.19 -29.88
C LYS A 168 -0.68 3.26 -29.93
N LYS A 169 -0.70 4.11 -30.96
CA LYS A 169 -1.70 5.18 -31.10
C LYS A 169 -3.12 4.63 -31.30
N ALA A 170 -3.27 3.54 -32.06
CA ALA A 170 -4.57 2.89 -32.26
C ALA A 170 -5.11 2.31 -30.94
N GLN A 171 -4.29 1.59 -30.18
CA GLN A 171 -4.65 1.04 -28.86
C GLN A 171 -5.01 2.17 -27.88
N LEU A 172 -4.20 3.22 -27.79
CA LEU A 172 -4.51 4.36 -26.91
C LEU A 172 -5.80 5.07 -27.30
N ARG A 173 -6.09 5.21 -28.60
CA ARG A 173 -7.37 5.75 -29.07
C ARG A 173 -8.53 4.88 -28.59
N GLU A 174 -8.47 3.56 -28.72
CA GLU A 174 -9.51 2.65 -28.22
C GLU A 174 -9.75 2.85 -26.72
N LEU A 175 -8.68 2.78 -25.93
CA LEU A 175 -8.73 2.92 -24.47
C LEU A 175 -9.35 4.26 -24.03
N LEU A 176 -8.97 5.36 -24.68
CA LEU A 176 -9.39 6.71 -24.32
C LEU A 176 -10.77 7.11 -24.86
N THR A 177 -11.35 6.35 -25.79
CA THR A 177 -12.64 6.71 -26.43
C THR A 177 -13.77 5.71 -26.17
N GLN A 178 -13.46 4.48 -25.75
CA GLN A 178 -14.47 3.41 -25.65
C GLN A 178 -14.81 3.00 -24.20
N TYR A 179 -13.95 3.31 -23.23
CA TYR A 179 -14.11 2.86 -21.84
C TYR A 179 -14.46 3.99 -20.85
N GLY A 180 -14.99 5.10 -21.36
CA GLY A 180 -15.41 6.24 -20.55
C GLY A 180 -14.25 7.06 -19.96
N PRO A 181 -14.50 7.89 -18.94
CA PRO A 181 -13.46 8.72 -18.33
C PRO A 181 -12.37 7.89 -17.66
N ILE A 182 -11.11 8.21 -17.98
CA ILE A 182 -9.91 7.61 -17.40
C ILE A 182 -9.23 8.64 -16.50
N GLU A 183 -9.03 8.32 -15.23
CA GLU A 183 -8.48 9.28 -14.27
C GLU A 183 -6.99 9.53 -14.52
N TYR A 184 -6.22 8.46 -14.72
CA TYR A 184 -4.83 8.53 -15.13
C TYR A 184 -4.39 7.28 -15.90
N ILE A 185 -3.31 7.43 -16.68
CA ILE A 185 -2.60 6.33 -17.33
C ILE A 185 -1.18 6.24 -16.78
N TRP A 186 -0.83 5.04 -16.35
CA TRP A 186 0.49 4.62 -15.93
C TRP A 186 1.19 3.97 -17.12
N PHE A 187 2.23 4.62 -17.65
CA PHE A 187 2.99 4.12 -18.79
C PHE A 187 4.27 3.43 -18.35
N ASP A 188 4.41 2.14 -18.73
CA ASP A 188 5.63 1.38 -18.48
C ASP A 188 6.63 1.49 -19.61
N TYR A 189 7.80 2.06 -19.31
CA TYR A 189 8.89 2.22 -20.25
C TYR A 189 9.94 1.09 -20.16
N ALA A 190 9.74 0.04 -19.36
CA ALA A 190 10.76 -1.00 -19.13
C ALA A 190 11.30 -1.64 -20.43
N VAL A 191 10.46 -1.75 -21.45
CA VAL A 191 10.76 -2.32 -22.78
C VAL A 191 10.76 -1.27 -23.92
N GLY A 192 10.78 0.02 -23.57
CA GLY A 192 10.83 1.17 -24.48
C GLY A 192 9.49 1.86 -24.71
N ASP A 193 9.48 2.94 -25.50
CA ASP A 193 8.30 3.81 -25.73
C ASP A 193 7.39 3.36 -26.88
N GLY A 194 7.70 2.25 -27.55
CA GLY A 194 6.92 1.81 -28.71
C GLY A 194 7.09 2.66 -29.97
N GLY A 195 8.04 3.60 -30.00
CA GLY A 195 8.29 4.50 -31.12
C GLY A 195 7.46 5.79 -31.12
N VAL A 196 6.85 6.15 -29.99
CA VAL A 196 6.18 7.45 -29.80
C VAL A 196 6.75 8.10 -28.56
N SER A 197 7.37 9.27 -28.71
CA SER A 197 7.97 10.00 -27.60
C SER A 197 6.97 10.25 -26.47
N HIS A 198 7.45 10.42 -25.23
CA HIS A 198 6.57 10.72 -24.10
C HIS A 198 5.81 12.03 -24.29
N ALA A 199 6.44 13.07 -24.85
CA ALA A 199 5.79 14.33 -25.19
C ALA A 199 4.64 14.14 -26.20
N ASP A 200 4.86 13.36 -27.26
CA ASP A 200 3.81 13.05 -28.24
C ASP A 200 2.72 12.15 -27.66
N THR A 201 3.09 11.23 -26.76
CA THR A 201 2.15 10.35 -26.04
C THR A 201 1.23 11.17 -25.14
N ILE A 202 1.78 12.13 -24.37
CA ILE A 202 1.01 13.09 -23.58
C ILE A 202 0.05 13.86 -24.49
N ALA A 203 0.56 14.49 -25.56
CA ALA A 203 -0.25 15.31 -26.46
C ALA A 203 -1.39 14.50 -27.10
N PHE A 204 -1.11 13.27 -27.53
CA PHE A 204 -2.09 12.36 -28.10
C PHE A 204 -3.18 12.00 -27.10
N CYS A 205 -2.81 11.60 -25.88
CA CYS A 205 -3.79 11.26 -24.85
C CYS A 205 -4.68 12.45 -24.47
N LYS A 206 -4.07 13.63 -24.30
CA LYS A 206 -4.77 14.87 -23.94
C LYS A 206 -5.74 15.35 -25.01
N ALA A 207 -5.52 15.01 -26.28
CA ALA A 207 -6.45 15.33 -27.36
C ALA A 207 -7.80 14.59 -27.23
N PHE A 208 -7.81 13.41 -26.60
CA PHE A 208 -9.04 12.64 -26.35
C PHE A 208 -9.60 12.89 -24.95
N GLN A 209 -8.73 12.92 -23.93
CA GLN A 209 -9.12 13.15 -22.55
C GLN A 209 -8.20 14.19 -21.89
N PRO A 210 -8.48 15.50 -22.04
CA PRO A 210 -7.61 16.55 -21.53
C PRO A 210 -7.42 16.53 -19.99
N GLY A 211 -8.39 15.93 -19.26
CA GLY A 211 -8.36 15.81 -17.80
C GLY A 211 -7.74 14.51 -17.27
N CYS A 212 -7.29 13.61 -18.15
CA CYS A 212 -6.62 12.37 -17.77
C CYS A 212 -5.16 12.67 -17.39
N PHE A 213 -4.71 12.26 -16.20
CA PHE A 213 -3.33 12.45 -15.77
C PHE A 213 -2.41 11.44 -16.47
N ILE A 214 -1.27 11.90 -16.97
CA ILE A 214 -0.30 11.05 -17.66
C ILE A 214 0.98 10.98 -16.85
N GLY A 215 1.52 9.78 -16.65
CA GLY A 215 2.81 9.58 -16.01
C GLY A 215 3.56 8.38 -16.59
N PHE A 216 4.88 8.41 -16.45
CA PHE A 216 5.80 7.36 -16.87
C PHE A 216 6.64 6.93 -15.67
N ASN A 217 6.97 5.64 -15.57
CA ASN A 217 7.85 5.14 -14.49
C ASN A 217 9.34 5.37 -14.77
N ASN A 218 9.71 5.47 -16.04
CA ASN A 218 11.08 5.60 -16.53
C ASN A 218 11.09 6.43 -17.83
N GLY A 219 12.24 6.62 -18.49
CA GLY A 219 12.33 7.41 -19.74
C GLY A 219 12.20 8.93 -19.52
N ASP A 220 11.97 9.74 -20.56
CA ASP A 220 11.86 11.21 -20.39
C ASP A 220 10.53 11.61 -19.73
N GLN A 221 10.54 11.99 -18.47
CA GLN A 221 9.32 12.23 -17.72
C GLN A 221 8.78 13.66 -17.84
N GLU A 222 9.48 14.56 -18.54
CA GLU A 222 9.07 15.97 -18.64
C GLU A 222 7.65 16.10 -19.23
N GLY A 223 6.85 16.99 -18.63
CA GLY A 223 5.45 17.17 -18.98
C GLY A 223 4.46 16.19 -18.31
N SER A 224 4.93 15.17 -17.59
CA SER A 224 4.06 14.26 -16.82
C SER A 224 3.27 15.01 -15.74
N ASP A 225 1.97 14.73 -15.62
CA ASP A 225 1.10 15.28 -14.58
C ASP A 225 1.28 14.57 -13.23
N ILE A 226 1.60 13.28 -13.26
CA ILE A 226 1.70 12.43 -12.07
C ILE A 226 3.07 11.76 -11.98
N ARG A 227 3.66 11.83 -10.79
CA ARG A 227 4.88 11.11 -10.46
C ARG A 227 4.51 9.71 -10.00
N LEU A 228 4.87 8.69 -10.78
CA LEU A 228 4.56 7.30 -10.50
C LEU A 228 5.63 6.65 -9.64
N GLY A 229 5.23 5.77 -8.72
CA GLY A 229 6.14 5.21 -7.73
C GLY A 229 6.10 3.69 -7.66
N GLU A 230 6.85 3.01 -8.53
CA GLU A 230 6.96 1.55 -8.51
C GLU A 230 7.78 1.09 -7.29
N ARG A 231 7.14 0.35 -6.37
CA ARG A 231 7.71 -0.02 -5.06
C ARG A 231 8.11 1.21 -4.23
N GLY A 232 7.35 2.28 -4.39
CA GLY A 232 7.53 3.53 -3.68
C GLY A 232 7.00 3.50 -2.24
N ARG A 233 7.03 4.68 -1.63
CA ARG A 233 6.52 4.95 -0.27
C ARG A 233 5.79 6.30 -0.23
N PRO A 234 4.99 6.56 0.81
CA PRO A 234 4.46 7.90 1.03
C PRO A 234 5.58 8.95 1.09
N GLY A 235 5.36 10.09 0.46
CA GLY A 235 6.33 11.16 0.45
C GLY A 235 5.84 12.44 -0.20
N ARG A 236 6.56 13.53 0.04
CA ARG A 236 6.31 14.80 -0.63
C ARG A 236 6.44 14.64 -2.15
N LEU A 237 5.73 15.47 -2.91
CA LEU A 237 5.78 15.47 -4.37
C LEU A 237 7.22 15.66 -4.89
N GLU A 238 7.99 16.50 -4.20
CA GLU A 238 9.39 16.81 -4.54
C GLU A 238 10.40 15.75 -4.06
N ASP A 239 10.00 14.83 -3.17
CA ASP A 239 10.87 13.75 -2.70
C ASP A 239 10.88 12.60 -3.70
N HIS A 240 11.63 12.75 -4.79
CA HIS A 240 11.70 11.74 -5.86
C HIS A 240 12.19 10.37 -5.38
N SER A 241 12.95 10.30 -4.27
CA SER A 241 13.36 9.02 -3.67
C SER A 241 12.16 8.20 -3.17
N ALA A 242 11.02 8.84 -2.92
CA ALA A 242 9.79 8.16 -2.52
C ALA A 242 9.12 7.39 -3.67
N ALA A 243 9.52 7.60 -4.93
CA ALA A 243 9.02 6.85 -6.07
C ALA A 243 9.57 5.41 -6.15
N GLY A 244 10.56 5.06 -5.34
CA GLY A 244 11.16 3.73 -5.34
C GLY A 244 12.31 3.58 -6.35
N PRO A 245 12.80 2.34 -6.55
CA PRO A 245 14.08 2.09 -7.20
C PRO A 245 14.08 2.24 -8.73
N HIS A 246 12.92 2.38 -9.38
CA HIS A 246 12.80 2.31 -10.85
C HIS A 246 12.63 3.67 -11.54
N MET A 247 12.70 4.77 -10.78
CA MET A 247 12.74 6.13 -11.31
C MET A 247 14.14 6.46 -11.83
N ASP A 248 14.44 6.06 -13.07
CA ASP A 248 15.74 6.29 -13.73
C ASP A 248 15.66 7.38 -14.81
N SER A 249 15.45 8.63 -14.41
CA SER A 249 15.53 9.79 -15.30
C SER A 249 15.19 11.09 -14.55
N GLY A 250 15.62 12.23 -15.09
CA GLY A 250 15.38 13.54 -14.49
C GLY A 250 13.89 13.74 -14.19
N PRO A 251 13.53 14.17 -12.98
CA PRO A 251 12.14 14.33 -12.60
C PRO A 251 11.46 15.43 -13.43
N SER A 252 10.18 15.23 -13.76
CA SER A 252 9.35 16.28 -14.35
C SER A 252 9.19 17.46 -13.40
N THR A 253 9.31 18.68 -13.92
CA THR A 253 8.89 19.87 -13.16
C THR A 253 7.37 20.09 -13.20
N ALA A 254 6.66 19.33 -14.04
CA ALA A 254 5.22 19.44 -14.24
C ALA A 254 4.38 18.54 -13.32
N TYR A 255 4.98 17.73 -12.43
CA TYR A 255 4.18 16.90 -11.54
C TYR A 255 3.23 17.73 -10.67
N ARG A 256 2.00 17.26 -10.53
CA ARG A 256 0.93 17.85 -9.70
C ARG A 256 0.50 16.91 -8.59
N LEU A 257 0.72 15.62 -8.79
CA LEU A 257 0.34 14.54 -7.91
C LEU A 257 1.47 13.51 -7.85
N ALA A 258 1.63 12.88 -6.70
CA ALA A 258 2.49 11.73 -6.56
C ALA A 258 1.64 10.50 -6.27
N GLU A 259 2.02 9.40 -6.89
CA GLU A 259 1.52 8.07 -6.67
C GLU A 259 2.66 7.19 -6.13
N PHE A 260 2.29 6.18 -5.35
CA PHE A 260 3.16 5.04 -5.12
C PHE A 260 2.33 3.75 -5.15
N THR A 261 2.98 2.65 -5.50
CA THR A 261 2.38 1.32 -5.57
C THR A 261 3.36 0.25 -5.12
N TYR A 262 2.84 -0.85 -4.59
CA TYR A 262 3.60 -2.04 -4.31
C TYR A 262 2.66 -3.27 -4.30
N PRO A 263 3.20 -4.50 -4.47
CA PRO A 263 2.38 -5.70 -4.33
C PRO A 263 1.95 -5.99 -2.91
N ILE A 264 0.77 -6.57 -2.74
CA ILE A 264 0.23 -6.97 -1.43
C ILE A 264 1.12 -7.99 -0.70
N LEU A 265 2.01 -8.68 -1.42
CA LEU A 265 3.08 -9.48 -0.85
C LEU A 265 4.42 -8.75 -1.00
N PRO A 266 5.30 -8.82 0.02
CA PRO A 266 6.65 -8.33 -0.10
C PRO A 266 7.38 -9.09 -1.21
N PRO A 267 8.19 -8.40 -2.03
CA PRO A 267 9.04 -9.06 -3.00
C PRO A 267 10.14 -9.86 -2.29
N PRO A 268 10.51 -11.06 -2.78
CA PRO A 268 11.79 -11.67 -2.44
C PRO A 268 12.96 -10.80 -2.93
N ALA A 269 14.17 -11.12 -2.48
CA ALA A 269 15.35 -10.30 -2.75
C ALA A 269 15.68 -10.13 -4.25
N ASP A 270 15.21 -11.05 -5.11
CA ASP A 270 15.64 -11.20 -6.51
C ASP A 270 14.53 -10.97 -7.56
N HIS A 271 13.25 -10.83 -7.18
CA HIS A 271 12.16 -10.53 -8.13
C HIS A 271 10.96 -9.80 -7.50
N ALA A 272 10.19 -9.08 -8.32
CA ALA A 272 8.93 -8.46 -7.92
C ALA A 272 7.81 -9.51 -7.75
N ARG A 273 6.63 -9.10 -7.26
CA ARG A 273 5.47 -9.99 -7.06
C ARG A 273 4.17 -9.35 -7.53
N TRP A 274 4.18 -8.76 -8.72
CA TRP A 274 3.01 -8.05 -9.25
C TRP A 274 1.89 -9.02 -9.63
N PHE A 275 2.20 -10.24 -10.06
CA PHE A 275 1.19 -11.21 -10.48
C PHE A 275 0.81 -12.19 -9.36
N TYR A 276 -0.13 -13.09 -9.65
CA TYR A 276 -0.59 -14.13 -8.74
C TYR A 276 0.54 -14.95 -8.12
N THR A 277 0.35 -15.33 -6.86
CA THR A 277 1.22 -16.26 -6.15
C THR A 277 0.39 -17.37 -5.50
N SER A 278 0.96 -18.57 -5.43
CA SER A 278 0.35 -19.75 -4.80
C SER A 278 -0.03 -19.53 -3.32
N PRO A 279 -1.05 -20.24 -2.80
CA PRO A 279 -1.50 -20.11 -1.41
C PRO A 279 -0.46 -20.41 -0.33
N GLU A 280 0.62 -21.14 -0.66
CA GLU A 280 1.76 -21.35 0.26
C GLU A 280 2.42 -20.04 0.70
N ASN A 281 2.19 -18.95 -0.05
CA ASN A 281 2.69 -17.62 0.23
C ASN A 281 1.70 -16.73 1.00
N ASP A 282 0.52 -17.24 1.38
CA ASP A 282 -0.52 -16.44 2.05
C ASP A 282 -0.01 -15.83 3.37
N GLY A 283 0.88 -16.54 4.09
CA GLY A 283 1.52 -16.03 5.30
C GLY A 283 2.48 -14.85 5.10
N LEU A 284 2.78 -14.49 3.86
CA LEU A 284 3.65 -13.34 3.52
C LEU A 284 2.86 -12.06 3.24
N VAL A 285 1.53 -12.13 3.12
CA VAL A 285 0.68 -10.97 2.86
C VAL A 285 0.97 -9.85 3.87
N HIS A 286 1.15 -8.62 3.38
CA HIS A 286 1.36 -7.47 4.23
C HIS A 286 0.22 -7.32 5.23
N SER A 287 0.56 -7.05 6.49
CA SER A 287 -0.46 -6.90 7.53
C SER A 287 -1.38 -5.70 7.25
N PRO A 288 -2.66 -5.76 7.68
CA PRO A 288 -3.57 -4.63 7.58
C PRO A 288 -3.01 -3.34 8.18
N GLU A 289 -2.27 -3.42 9.29
CA GLU A 289 -1.66 -2.27 9.97
C GLU A 289 -0.59 -1.60 9.13
N LYS A 290 0.22 -2.36 8.40
CA LYS A 290 1.21 -1.79 7.47
C LYS A 290 0.48 -1.04 6.34
N ILE A 291 -0.47 -1.70 5.68
CA ILE A 291 -1.21 -1.12 4.55
C ILE A 291 -1.96 0.15 4.99
N TYR A 292 -2.61 0.11 6.16
CA TYR A 292 -3.30 1.27 6.72
C TYR A 292 -2.34 2.43 7.04
N ARG A 293 -1.14 2.15 7.55
CA ARG A 293 -0.11 3.17 7.77
C ARG A 293 0.33 3.83 6.46
N ASP A 294 0.54 3.04 5.41
CA ASP A 294 0.90 3.56 4.09
C ASP A 294 -0.25 4.39 3.49
N TYR A 295 -1.51 3.98 3.69
CA TYR A 295 -2.69 4.81 3.38
C TYR A 295 -2.67 6.16 4.14
N LEU A 296 -2.44 6.16 5.45
CA LEU A 296 -2.35 7.39 6.24
C LEU A 296 -1.21 8.29 5.75
N GLY A 297 -0.09 7.70 5.35
CA GLY A 297 1.02 8.41 4.71
C GLY A 297 0.58 9.07 3.39
N ALA A 298 -0.14 8.34 2.53
CA ALA A 298 -0.66 8.89 1.28
C ALA A 298 -1.56 10.09 1.53
N VAL A 299 -2.49 9.98 2.49
CA VAL A 299 -3.38 11.07 2.90
C VAL A 299 -2.58 12.27 3.43
N LYS A 300 -1.57 12.03 4.28
CA LYS A 300 -0.72 13.08 4.87
C LYS A 300 0.01 13.91 3.81
N TYR A 301 0.54 13.27 2.77
CA TYR A 301 1.32 13.95 1.73
C TYR A 301 0.50 14.35 0.50
N GLY A 302 -0.81 14.06 0.49
CA GLY A 302 -1.66 14.29 -0.68
C GLY A 302 -1.25 13.43 -1.89
N ASN A 303 -0.73 12.22 -1.64
CA ASN A 303 -0.48 11.23 -2.68
C ASN A 303 -1.77 10.46 -2.99
N ILE A 304 -1.74 9.67 -4.07
CA ILE A 304 -2.60 8.50 -4.23
C ILE A 304 -1.77 7.22 -4.05
N PHE A 305 -2.37 6.15 -3.54
CA PHE A 305 -1.70 4.88 -3.28
C PHE A 305 -2.44 3.72 -3.95
N ALA A 306 -1.78 2.97 -4.84
CA ALA A 306 -2.36 1.73 -5.37
C ALA A 306 -1.72 0.50 -4.72
N LEU A 307 -2.52 -0.37 -4.09
CA LEU A 307 -2.03 -1.67 -3.62
C LEU A 307 -2.27 -2.71 -4.72
N ASN A 308 -1.21 -3.36 -5.20
CA ASN A 308 -1.37 -4.38 -6.22
C ASN A 308 -1.86 -5.72 -5.65
N VAL A 309 -2.92 -6.27 -6.25
CA VAL A 309 -3.51 -7.58 -5.93
C VAL A 309 -3.75 -8.35 -7.22
N GLY A 310 -2.90 -9.33 -7.51
CA GLY A 310 -2.99 -10.16 -8.71
C GLY A 310 -4.07 -11.26 -8.58
N PRO A 311 -5.10 -11.28 -9.45
CA PRO A 311 -6.07 -12.38 -9.50
C PRO A 311 -5.39 -13.70 -9.88
N ASP A 312 -5.95 -14.81 -9.39
CA ASP A 312 -5.48 -16.16 -9.69
C ASP A 312 -5.70 -16.57 -11.16
N ARG A 313 -5.32 -17.81 -11.47
CA ARG A 313 -5.44 -18.39 -12.82
C ARG A 313 -6.89 -18.55 -13.29
N GLN A 314 -7.87 -18.46 -12.39
CA GLN A 314 -9.29 -18.49 -12.71
C GLN A 314 -9.87 -17.07 -12.79
N GLY A 315 -9.10 -16.05 -12.41
CA GLY A 315 -9.53 -14.65 -12.41
C GLY A 315 -10.29 -14.27 -11.13
N ARG A 316 -9.91 -14.83 -9.97
CA ARG A 316 -10.46 -14.48 -8.65
C ARG A 316 -9.36 -13.94 -7.73
N LEU A 317 -9.71 -12.98 -6.86
CA LEU A 317 -8.84 -12.59 -5.77
C LEU A 317 -8.79 -13.70 -4.73
N ARG A 318 -7.61 -13.91 -4.13
CA ARG A 318 -7.44 -14.91 -3.07
C ARG A 318 -8.17 -14.48 -1.80
N ASN A 319 -8.63 -15.46 -1.03
CA ASN A 319 -9.40 -15.21 0.19
C ASN A 319 -8.61 -14.40 1.22
N ILE A 320 -7.30 -14.64 1.35
CA ILE A 320 -6.44 -13.88 2.28
C ILE A 320 -6.31 -12.41 1.89
N ASP A 321 -6.22 -12.10 0.59
CA ASP A 321 -6.12 -10.73 0.09
C ASP A 321 -7.43 -9.98 0.36
N VAL A 322 -8.57 -10.64 0.08
CA VAL A 322 -9.91 -10.11 0.36
C VAL A 322 -10.10 -9.85 1.86
N ALA A 323 -9.71 -10.80 2.72
CA ALA A 323 -9.82 -10.64 4.18
C ALA A 323 -8.95 -9.49 4.70
N THR A 324 -7.70 -9.41 4.26
CA THR A 324 -6.77 -8.32 4.61
C THR A 324 -7.34 -6.96 4.23
N LEU A 325 -7.82 -6.82 2.99
CA LEU A 325 -8.39 -5.57 2.48
C LEU A 325 -9.66 -5.14 3.22
N ARG A 326 -10.53 -6.09 3.61
CA ARG A 326 -11.70 -5.80 4.44
C ARG A 326 -11.31 -5.23 5.80
N THR A 327 -10.29 -5.80 6.43
CA THR A 327 -9.75 -5.28 7.70
C THR A 327 -9.21 -3.86 7.52
N VAL A 328 -8.46 -3.58 6.44
CA VAL A 328 -7.98 -2.21 6.16
C VAL A 328 -9.15 -1.24 5.97
N GLY A 329 -10.18 -1.65 5.21
CA GLY A 329 -11.39 -0.83 5.03
C GLY A 329 -12.11 -0.54 6.35
N GLU A 330 -12.17 -1.51 7.25
CA GLU A 330 -12.70 -1.31 8.60
C GLU A 330 -11.86 -0.28 9.38
N MET A 331 -10.53 -0.39 9.36
CA MET A 331 -9.63 0.57 10.01
C MET A 331 -9.82 2.00 9.48
N ILE A 332 -10.04 2.16 8.16
CA ILE A 332 -10.31 3.47 7.54
C ILE A 332 -11.65 4.03 8.00
N ARG A 333 -12.72 3.21 8.00
CA ARG A 333 -14.06 3.64 8.44
C ARG A 333 -14.09 4.04 9.91
N THR A 334 -13.41 3.29 10.77
CA THR A 334 -13.37 3.54 12.22
C THR A 334 -12.30 4.56 12.61
N LYS A 335 -11.45 4.98 11.66
CA LYS A 335 -10.30 5.86 11.89
C LYS A 335 -9.41 5.33 13.01
N THR A 336 -9.08 4.04 12.95
CA THR A 336 -8.19 3.39 13.92
C THR A 336 -6.94 4.26 14.14
N PRO A 337 -6.53 4.54 15.39
CA PRO A 337 -5.32 5.30 15.66
C PRO A 337 -4.10 4.69 14.95
N ASN A 338 -3.20 5.56 14.46
CA ASN A 338 -2.03 5.12 13.70
C ASN A 338 -1.23 4.06 14.51
N PRO A 339 -0.95 2.87 13.94
CA PRO A 339 -0.22 1.80 14.61
C PRO A 339 1.28 2.07 14.85
N ASP A 340 1.83 3.21 14.41
CA ASP A 340 3.24 3.56 14.65
C ASP A 340 3.57 3.58 16.14
N ILE A 341 4.45 2.68 16.58
CA ILE A 341 4.93 2.66 17.96
C ILE A 341 5.90 3.81 18.16
N HIS A 342 5.48 4.79 18.95
CA HIS A 342 6.33 5.83 19.51
C HIS A 342 6.62 5.44 20.95
N ALA A 343 7.69 4.68 21.14
CA ALA A 343 8.13 4.22 22.44
C ALA A 343 9.32 5.05 22.93
N TYR A 344 9.26 5.49 24.18
CA TYR A 344 10.42 6.00 24.89
C TYR A 344 10.65 5.12 26.12
N GLY A 345 11.85 5.17 26.68
CA GLY A 345 12.17 4.51 27.94
C GLY A 345 12.91 5.48 28.85
N ILE A 346 12.40 5.67 30.07
CA ILE A 346 13.11 6.34 31.14
C ILE A 346 13.82 5.25 31.94
N ASP A 347 15.16 5.28 31.93
CA ASP A 347 15.96 4.27 32.60
C ASP A 347 16.14 4.59 34.09
N LEU A 348 15.20 4.11 34.91
CA LEU A 348 15.27 4.21 36.37
C LEU A 348 16.21 3.16 37.00
N ASN A 349 17.02 2.45 36.20
CA ASN A 349 18.03 1.51 36.70
C ASN A 349 19.40 2.15 36.93
N MET A 350 19.61 3.39 36.48
CA MET A 350 20.90 4.06 36.53
C MET A 350 20.88 5.22 37.54
N GLU A 351 22.05 5.56 38.09
CA GLU A 351 22.22 6.77 38.89
C GLU A 351 22.21 8.04 38.02
N PRO A 352 21.92 9.23 38.59
CA PRO A 352 22.06 10.51 37.90
C PRO A 352 23.42 10.67 37.23
N GLY A 353 23.43 11.10 35.96
CA GLY A 353 24.67 11.35 35.20
C GLY A 353 25.20 10.16 34.39
N GLY A 354 24.56 8.98 34.51
CA GLY A 354 24.60 7.87 33.55
C GLY A 354 25.94 7.53 32.89
N SER A 355 26.72 6.60 33.49
CA SER A 355 27.48 5.61 32.69
C SER A 355 28.17 4.48 33.48
N THR A 356 28.20 4.45 34.82
CA THR A 356 29.02 3.44 35.54
C THR A 356 28.36 2.66 36.66
N CYS A 357 27.25 3.13 37.25
CA CYS A 357 26.67 2.52 38.46
C CYS A 357 25.16 2.30 38.33
N PHE A 358 24.68 1.17 38.87
CA PHE A 358 23.24 0.93 39.00
C PHE A 358 22.65 1.77 40.14
N ALA A 359 21.39 2.17 39.98
CA ALA A 359 20.65 2.92 40.99
C ALA A 359 20.61 2.15 42.32
N THR A 360 21.10 2.77 43.39
CA THR A 360 20.98 2.24 44.74
C THR A 360 19.51 2.03 45.13
N PRO A 361 19.20 1.05 46.01
CA PRO A 361 17.83 0.81 46.45
C PRO A 361 17.20 2.08 47.05
N GLY A 362 16.06 2.50 46.52
CA GLY A 362 15.34 3.70 46.98
C GLY A 362 15.73 5.01 46.32
N LEU A 363 16.76 5.03 45.46
CA LEU A 363 17.23 6.27 44.80
C LEU A 363 16.11 7.04 44.07
N TRP A 364 15.23 6.30 43.41
CA TRP A 364 14.12 6.84 42.62
C TRP A 364 12.75 6.66 43.30
N ALA A 365 12.71 6.51 44.62
CA ALA A 365 11.49 6.19 45.37
C ALA A 365 10.37 7.24 45.27
N GLU A 366 10.75 8.49 44.98
CA GLU A 366 9.87 9.64 44.81
C GLU A 366 9.32 9.78 43.37
N ALA A 367 9.61 8.82 42.47
CA ALA A 367 9.09 8.88 41.11
C ALA A 367 7.55 8.87 41.11
N ASP A 368 6.97 9.88 40.46
CA ASP A 368 5.53 10.07 40.37
C ASP A 368 5.00 9.46 39.05
N PRO A 369 4.05 8.52 39.10
CA PRO A 369 3.54 7.82 37.91
C PRO A 369 2.71 8.74 36.99
N ALA A 370 2.04 9.75 37.52
CA ALA A 370 1.27 10.71 36.72
C ALA A 370 2.19 11.67 35.95
N ALA A 371 3.23 12.19 36.61
CA ALA A 371 4.26 12.99 35.95
C ALA A 371 5.00 12.16 34.89
N HIS A 372 5.25 10.88 35.16
CA HIS A 372 5.84 9.94 34.21
C HIS A 372 4.99 9.83 32.94
N VAL A 373 3.72 9.43 33.06
CA VAL A 373 2.81 9.28 31.91
C VAL A 373 2.59 10.60 31.17
N ALA A 374 2.46 11.72 31.89
CA ALA A 374 2.33 13.03 31.27
C ALA A 374 3.53 13.40 30.40
N TRP A 375 4.76 13.06 30.82
CA TRP A 375 5.96 13.28 30.03
C TRP A 375 5.93 12.50 28.70
N TYR A 376 5.53 11.22 28.73
CA TYR A 376 5.34 10.42 27.51
C TYR A 376 4.30 11.04 26.57
N GLU A 377 3.20 11.55 27.12
CA GLU A 377 2.16 12.26 26.36
C GLU A 377 2.75 13.49 25.65
N THR A 378 3.59 14.28 26.33
CA THR A 378 4.22 15.46 25.71
C THR A 378 5.18 15.12 24.57
N LEU A 379 5.75 13.91 24.55
CA LEU A 379 6.59 13.43 23.46
C LEU A 379 5.79 12.83 22.29
N GLY A 380 4.47 12.73 22.42
CA GLY A 380 3.63 12.02 21.45
C GLY A 380 3.90 10.51 21.43
N ALA A 381 4.32 9.95 22.58
CA ALA A 381 4.51 8.52 22.75
C ALA A 381 3.15 7.80 22.81
N ASN A 382 3.09 6.59 22.28
CA ASN A 382 1.94 5.69 22.46
C ASN A 382 2.32 4.34 23.09
N VAL A 383 3.59 4.19 23.46
CA VAL A 383 4.10 3.06 24.24
C VAL A 383 5.03 3.58 25.34
N ILE A 384 4.79 3.13 26.57
CA ILE A 384 5.60 3.44 27.75
C ILE A 384 6.46 2.23 28.10
N LEU A 385 7.79 2.37 28.09
CA LEU A 385 8.69 1.37 28.66
C LEU A 385 9.07 1.78 30.09
N THR A 386 8.69 0.98 31.08
CA THR A 386 8.87 1.28 32.51
C THR A 386 9.45 0.06 33.25
N PRO A 387 10.22 0.21 34.34
CA PRO A 387 10.69 -0.94 35.13
C PRO A 387 9.53 -1.66 35.82
N ALA A 388 9.56 -3.00 35.77
CA ALA A 388 8.78 -3.86 36.64
C ALA A 388 9.63 -4.35 37.82
N VAL A 389 10.83 -4.87 37.51
CA VAL A 389 11.87 -5.19 38.49
C VAL A 389 13.19 -4.59 38.02
N SER A 390 13.77 -3.72 38.84
CA SER A 390 15.00 -3.00 38.52
C SER A 390 16.27 -3.83 38.69
N SER A 391 17.39 -3.33 38.17
CA SER A 391 18.71 -3.98 38.34
C SER A 391 19.10 -4.14 39.81
N ASN A 392 18.59 -3.31 40.72
CA ASN A 392 18.82 -3.53 42.16
C ASN A 392 17.94 -4.64 42.78
N GLY A 393 17.12 -5.33 41.99
CA GLY A 393 16.37 -6.52 42.41
C GLY A 393 15.08 -6.25 43.17
N TYR A 394 14.58 -5.02 43.12
CA TYR A 394 13.34 -4.62 43.77
C TYR A 394 12.23 -4.34 42.75
N ALA A 395 11.00 -4.65 43.17
CA ALA A 395 9.80 -4.42 42.38
C ALA A 395 9.37 -2.94 42.42
N TRP A 396 8.84 -2.46 41.30
CA TRP A 396 8.17 -1.16 41.19
C TRP A 396 6.68 -1.22 41.46
N TYR A 397 6.26 -2.23 42.21
CA TYR A 397 4.90 -2.47 42.68
C TYR A 397 4.92 -2.96 44.14
N LYS A 398 3.80 -2.80 44.86
CA LYS A 398 3.69 -3.08 46.29
C LYS A 398 3.01 -4.42 46.60
N GLY A 399 3.30 -4.92 47.81
CA GLY A 399 2.58 -6.04 48.42
C GLY A 399 2.73 -7.36 47.67
N GLY A 400 3.94 -7.64 47.19
CA GLY A 400 4.25 -8.84 46.43
C GLY A 400 5.31 -9.75 47.05
N ALA A 401 5.51 -10.91 46.44
CA ALA A 401 6.58 -11.85 46.80
C ALA A 401 7.96 -11.23 46.56
N ILE A 402 8.07 -10.39 45.53
CA ILE A 402 9.24 -9.55 45.31
C ILE A 402 9.12 -8.27 46.16
N PRO A 403 10.07 -8.00 47.08
CA PRO A 403 10.12 -6.77 47.85
C PRO A 403 10.07 -5.53 46.95
N ALA A 404 9.19 -4.61 47.32
CA ALA A 404 9.10 -3.31 46.67
C ALA A 404 10.37 -2.49 46.88
N GLN A 405 10.64 -1.59 45.94
CA GLN A 405 11.74 -0.64 46.01
C GLN A 405 11.70 0.12 47.35
N PRO A 406 12.83 0.22 48.09
CA PRO A 406 12.81 0.82 49.42
C PRO A 406 12.31 2.27 49.38
N GLY A 407 11.31 2.58 50.21
CA GLY A 407 10.75 3.93 50.30
C GLY A 407 9.75 4.31 49.20
N LEU A 408 9.43 3.40 48.27
CA LEU A 408 8.55 3.66 47.13
C LEU A 408 7.22 4.33 47.54
N LYS A 409 7.01 5.56 47.06
CA LYS A 409 5.84 6.37 47.44
C LYS A 409 4.55 5.89 46.80
N HIS A 410 4.61 5.58 45.50
CA HIS A 410 3.45 5.17 44.69
C HIS A 410 3.44 3.67 44.44
N ASP A 411 2.29 3.08 44.13
CA ASP A 411 2.28 1.73 43.54
C ASP A 411 2.59 1.86 42.04
N PHE A 412 3.83 2.23 41.77
CA PHE A 412 4.23 2.96 40.57
C PHE A 412 3.85 2.25 39.27
N LEU A 413 4.22 0.98 39.10
CA LEU A 413 3.93 0.22 37.89
C LEU A 413 2.41 0.06 37.65
N PRO A 414 1.59 -0.43 38.62
CA PRO A 414 0.14 -0.47 38.47
C PRO A 414 -0.48 0.89 38.12
N GLU A 415 0.00 1.97 38.75
CA GLU A 415 -0.50 3.32 38.48
C GLU A 415 -0.13 3.81 37.07
N VAL A 416 1.11 3.57 36.60
CA VAL A 416 1.54 3.86 35.21
C VAL A 416 0.70 3.08 34.21
N VAL A 417 0.40 1.80 34.47
CA VAL A 417 -0.43 0.98 33.58
C VAL A 417 -1.85 1.54 33.48
N ARG A 418 -2.47 1.84 34.62
CA ARG A 418 -3.81 2.45 34.66
C ARG A 418 -3.85 3.77 33.90
N LEU A 419 -2.93 4.69 34.21
CA LEU A 419 -2.88 6.03 33.62
C LEU A 419 -2.50 5.99 32.13
N GLY A 420 -1.58 5.11 31.72
CA GLY A 420 -1.21 4.91 30.33
C GLY A 420 -2.39 4.40 29.50
N HIS A 421 -3.13 3.42 30.01
CA HIS A 421 -4.33 2.91 29.34
C HIS A 421 -5.44 3.95 29.22
N GLU A 422 -5.65 4.80 30.25
CA GLU A 422 -6.56 5.95 30.18
C GLU A 422 -6.18 6.95 29.07
N LYS A 423 -4.91 6.99 28.69
CA LYS A 423 -4.36 7.81 27.60
C LYS A 423 -4.20 7.05 26.28
N HIS A 424 -4.74 5.84 26.18
CA HIS A 424 -4.61 4.97 25.01
C HIS A 424 -3.16 4.62 24.64
N MET A 425 -2.25 4.58 25.63
CA MET A 425 -0.87 4.12 25.47
C MET A 425 -0.75 2.67 25.90
N ARG A 426 0.09 1.87 25.21
CA ARG A 426 0.49 0.55 25.71
C ARG A 426 1.59 0.70 26.75
N VAL A 427 1.63 -0.18 27.75
CA VAL A 427 2.70 -0.18 28.76
C VAL A 427 3.47 -1.48 28.69
N ILE A 428 4.79 -1.39 28.63
CA ILE A 428 5.72 -2.53 28.62
C ILE A 428 6.53 -2.48 29.92
N GLY A 429 6.36 -3.49 30.76
CA GLY A 429 7.18 -3.69 31.96
C GLY A 429 8.52 -4.36 31.61
N SER A 430 9.62 -3.78 32.07
CA SER A 430 10.96 -4.35 31.89
C SER A 430 11.46 -5.07 33.14
N PHE A 431 12.11 -6.22 32.95
CA PHE A 431 12.71 -7.02 34.01
C PHE A 431 14.23 -7.05 33.82
N ARG A 432 14.99 -6.50 34.75
CA ARG A 432 16.46 -6.45 34.67
C ARG A 432 17.08 -7.67 35.36
N ILE A 433 17.11 -8.74 34.60
CA ILE A 433 17.39 -10.11 35.08
C ILE A 433 18.90 -10.38 35.16
N ALA A 434 19.65 -10.08 34.10
CA ALA A 434 21.10 -10.35 34.07
C ALA A 434 21.95 -9.42 34.95
N ALA A 435 21.33 -8.63 35.83
CA ALA A 435 21.99 -7.59 36.62
C ALA A 435 21.35 -7.36 38.00
N ASN A 436 20.60 -8.35 38.54
CA ASN A 436 19.88 -8.24 39.82
C ASN A 436 20.83 -8.26 41.04
N THR A 437 21.40 -7.11 41.40
CA THR A 437 22.48 -7.02 42.40
C THR A 437 22.08 -7.54 43.78
N ARG A 438 20.78 -7.46 44.12
CA ARG A 438 20.23 -8.03 45.35
C ARG A 438 20.33 -9.56 45.36
N TRP A 439 19.90 -10.22 44.28
CA TRP A 439 20.07 -11.67 44.15
C TRP A 439 21.54 -12.07 44.26
N GLY A 440 22.41 -11.33 43.56
CA GLY A 440 23.85 -11.53 43.62
C GLY A 440 24.39 -11.49 45.05
N GLY A 441 23.96 -10.51 45.86
CA GLY A 441 24.37 -10.35 47.26
C GLY A 441 23.74 -11.33 48.25
N GLU A 442 22.46 -11.70 48.06
CA GLU A 442 21.73 -12.64 48.93
C GLU A 442 22.13 -14.10 48.64
N HIS A 443 22.58 -14.39 47.40
CA HIS A 443 22.94 -15.72 46.92
C HIS A 443 24.33 -15.71 46.23
N PRO A 444 25.41 -15.39 46.96
CA PRO A 444 26.75 -15.30 46.39
C PRO A 444 27.22 -16.63 45.79
N ASP A 445 26.86 -17.76 46.40
CA ASP A 445 27.24 -19.10 45.94
C ASP A 445 26.49 -19.53 44.66
N LEU A 446 25.41 -18.82 44.31
CA LEU A 446 24.58 -19.08 43.13
C LEU A 446 24.81 -18.05 42.01
N SER A 447 25.83 -17.20 42.16
CA SER A 447 26.07 -16.05 41.28
C SER A 447 27.55 -15.94 40.91
N TYR A 448 27.87 -15.97 39.61
CA TYR A 448 29.23 -15.74 39.15
C TYR A 448 29.53 -14.25 39.03
N GLY A 449 30.58 -13.77 39.70
CA GLY A 449 31.01 -12.36 39.64
C GLY A 449 30.49 -11.46 40.76
N THR A 450 29.71 -11.99 41.71
CA THR A 450 29.38 -11.29 42.97
C THR A 450 30.65 -11.00 43.78
N PRO A 451 30.77 -9.84 44.48
CA PRO A 451 29.75 -8.82 44.75
C PRO A 451 29.74 -7.64 43.76
N HIS A 452 30.14 -7.83 42.50
CA HIS A 452 30.08 -6.76 41.51
C HIS A 452 28.65 -6.55 40.98
N ASP A 453 28.37 -5.30 40.59
CA ASP A 453 27.10 -4.89 40.00
C ASP A 453 26.69 -5.76 38.81
N ARG A 454 27.65 -6.18 37.99
CA ARG A 454 27.44 -7.10 36.87
C ARG A 454 27.84 -8.51 37.30
N HIS A 455 26.85 -9.40 37.45
CA HIS A 455 27.03 -10.80 37.80
C HIS A 455 26.09 -11.66 36.95
N LEU A 456 26.41 -12.95 36.83
CA LEU A 456 25.63 -13.93 36.08
C LEU A 456 24.97 -14.92 37.05
N PRO A 457 23.67 -14.76 37.34
CA PRO A 457 22.91 -15.77 38.07
C PRO A 457 22.51 -16.89 37.09
N LEU A 458 23.09 -18.08 37.25
CA LEU A 458 22.90 -19.23 36.35
C LEU A 458 22.38 -20.46 37.11
N THR A 459 21.29 -20.29 37.85
CA THR A 459 20.68 -21.38 38.63
C THR A 459 19.19 -21.50 38.36
N THR A 460 18.65 -22.71 38.52
CA THR A 460 17.20 -22.97 38.40
C THR A 460 16.41 -22.14 39.41
N GLY A 461 16.93 -21.95 40.63
CA GLY A 461 16.30 -21.10 41.64
C GLY A 461 16.16 -19.64 41.21
N TYR A 462 17.08 -19.13 40.37
CA TYR A 462 16.95 -17.78 39.82
C TYR A 462 15.89 -17.69 38.71
N LEU A 463 15.74 -18.74 37.91
CA LEU A 463 14.67 -18.83 36.91
C LEU A 463 13.30 -18.90 37.57
N ASP A 464 13.18 -19.62 38.69
CA ASP A 464 11.94 -19.67 39.49
C ASP A 464 11.60 -18.29 40.08
N TYR A 465 12.60 -17.60 40.63
CA TYR A 465 12.44 -16.21 41.10
C TYR A 465 11.97 -15.28 39.97
N LEU A 466 12.55 -15.40 38.78
CA LEU A 466 12.16 -14.60 37.63
C LEU A 466 10.73 -14.89 37.17
N ALA A 467 10.38 -16.18 37.03
CA ALA A 467 9.04 -16.59 36.63
C ALA A 467 7.99 -16.04 37.59
N ALA A 468 8.24 -16.15 38.91
CA ALA A 468 7.38 -15.59 39.94
C ALA A 468 7.26 -14.06 39.84
N ALA A 469 8.36 -13.35 39.58
CA ALA A 469 8.33 -11.90 39.40
C ALA A 469 7.50 -11.46 38.19
N ILE A 470 7.62 -12.18 37.06
CA ILE A 470 6.85 -11.92 35.84
C ILE A 470 5.36 -12.20 36.08
N GLU A 471 5.03 -13.38 36.60
CA GLU A 471 3.65 -13.79 36.89
C GLU A 471 2.97 -12.81 37.84
N GLU A 472 3.67 -12.40 38.89
CA GLU A 472 3.17 -11.44 39.87
C GLU A 472 2.93 -10.06 39.25
N ALA A 473 3.89 -9.54 38.49
CA ALA A 473 3.75 -8.27 37.80
C ALA A 473 2.54 -8.29 36.86
N LEU A 474 2.38 -9.35 36.04
CA LEU A 474 1.23 -9.53 35.16
C LEU A 474 -0.09 -9.54 35.93
N THR A 475 -0.16 -10.32 37.01
CA THR A 475 -1.36 -10.46 37.86
C THR A 475 -1.76 -9.14 38.52
N LYS A 476 -0.79 -8.34 38.96
CA LYS A 476 -1.06 -7.07 39.67
C LYS A 476 -1.39 -5.90 38.75
N THR A 477 -0.96 -5.94 37.51
CA THR A 477 -0.97 -4.76 36.63
C THR A 477 -1.87 -4.90 35.41
N ASN A 478 -2.25 -6.13 35.03
CA ASN A 478 -2.96 -6.40 33.77
C ASN A 478 -2.19 -5.85 32.55
N LEU A 479 -0.84 -5.93 32.60
CA LEU A 479 0.04 -5.79 31.45
C LEU A 479 -0.27 -6.92 30.45
N ASN A 480 -1.21 -6.70 29.53
CA ASN A 480 -1.54 -7.62 28.44
C ASN A 480 -1.04 -7.09 27.10
#